data_AF-A0A0B2SW36-F1
#
_entry.id   AF-A0A0B2SW36-F1
#
_cell.length_a   1.000
_cell.length_b   1.000
_cell.length_c   1.000
_cell.angle_alpha   90.00
_cell.angle_beta   90.00
_cell.angle_gamma   90.00
#
_symmetry.space_group_name_H-M   'P 1'
#
loop_
_entity.id
_entity.type
_entity.pdbx_description
1 polymer ?
#
loop_
_entity_poly.entity_id
_entity_poly.type
_entity_poly.pdbx_seq_one_letter_code
_entity_poly.pdbx_strand_id
1 'polypeptide(L)'
;MTKRAAEKLFKLLDMYETLREIIPKVNGLFPEESVEELKTEMNIAKSRLGEAAISIFCDLENQIKQETARTAVPGGAVHPLTRYIMNYLSVAGDYKETLEQVFKDHSKIERADSTSRPHNENDGVPEKQASSPFAAQVLRVMDLLDSSLEGKARLYKDVAQNNFFMMNNGRYILQKIKGSSEMSQVMGDTWIRKKSSELRTYHKNYQRETWNRVLACLNPEGLNVNGKVQKPVLKERFKSFNSLFDEIHRTQSSWVVKDEQLQSELRVSISGVVVPAYRAFIGRFAQIFDPGRQTEKYIKYQPEDIETYIDELFDGKPHQSIARRRT
;
A
#
# COMPACT_ATOMS: atom_id res chain seq x y z
N MET A 1 -17.55 -6.14 6.08
CA MET A 1 -17.87 -4.72 6.34
C MET A 1 -19.06 -4.31 5.50
N THR A 2 -20.09 -3.69 6.07
CA THR A 2 -21.27 -3.30 5.29
C THR A 2 -21.16 -1.83 4.87
N LYS A 3 -21.43 -1.56 3.59
CA LYS A 3 -21.59 -0.21 3.00
C LYS A 3 -22.46 0.72 3.85
N ARG A 4 -23.39 0.14 4.63
CA ARG A 4 -24.32 0.81 5.54
C ARG A 4 -23.66 1.59 6.69
N ALA A 5 -22.48 1.21 7.18
CA ALA A 5 -21.84 1.96 8.27
C ALA A 5 -21.25 3.29 7.76
N ALA A 6 -20.62 3.26 6.58
CA ALA A 6 -20.11 4.46 5.90
C ALA A 6 -21.23 5.40 5.46
N GLU A 7 -22.29 4.86 4.85
CA GLU A 7 -23.47 5.64 4.44
C GLU A 7 -24.19 6.31 5.62
N LYS A 8 -24.04 5.77 6.85
CA LYS A 8 -24.59 6.39 8.06
C LYS A 8 -23.75 7.57 8.53
N LEU A 9 -22.42 7.48 8.53
CA LEU A 9 -21.56 8.57 9.00
C LEU A 9 -21.86 9.87 8.25
N PHE A 10 -21.81 9.84 6.92
CA PHE A 10 -21.90 11.07 6.12
C PHE A 10 -23.26 11.76 6.28
N LYS A 11 -24.35 10.97 6.36
CA LYS A 11 -25.68 11.52 6.68
C LYS A 11 -25.77 12.14 8.06
N LEU A 12 -25.10 11.55 9.06
CA LEU A 12 -25.05 12.14 10.40
C LEU A 12 -24.27 13.46 10.40
N LEU A 13 -23.20 13.55 9.59
CA LEU A 13 -22.44 14.78 9.42
C LEU A 13 -23.26 15.87 8.69
N ASP A 14 -24.02 15.52 7.64
CA ASP A 14 -24.94 16.46 6.97
C ASP A 14 -25.95 17.05 7.97
N MET A 15 -26.52 16.20 8.84
CA MET A 15 -27.43 16.65 9.90
C MET A 15 -26.73 17.52 10.94
N TYR A 16 -25.50 17.16 11.32
CA TYR A 16 -24.69 17.93 12.26
C TYR A 16 -24.39 19.33 11.72
N GLU A 17 -23.99 19.43 10.45
CA GLU A 17 -23.72 20.70 9.75
C GLU A 17 -24.98 21.56 9.69
N THR A 18 -26.12 20.96 9.34
CA THR A 18 -27.42 21.64 9.30
C THR A 18 -27.75 22.25 10.66
N LEU A 19 -27.61 21.50 11.76
CA LEU A 19 -27.84 22.04 13.10
C LEU A 19 -26.82 23.13 13.47
N ARG A 20 -25.53 22.94 13.14
CA ARG A 20 -24.47 23.92 13.37
C ARG A 20 -24.80 25.27 12.71
N GLU A 21 -25.37 25.25 11.51
CA GLU A 21 -25.72 26.45 10.76
C GLU A 21 -27.02 27.12 11.22
N ILE A 22 -28.00 26.33 11.67
CA ILE A 22 -29.32 26.84 12.07
C ILE A 22 -29.30 27.41 13.49
N ILE A 23 -28.62 26.77 14.44
CA ILE A 23 -28.63 27.16 15.86
C ILE A 23 -28.36 28.67 16.08
N PRO A 24 -27.34 29.30 15.45
CA PRO A 24 -27.10 30.74 15.63
C PRO A 24 -28.21 31.64 15.07
N LYS A 25 -28.97 31.15 14.08
CA LYS A 25 -30.01 31.88 13.34
C LYS A 25 -31.39 31.80 14.01
N VAL A 26 -31.54 31.00 15.07
CA VAL A 26 -32.81 30.86 15.82
C VAL A 26 -33.19 32.16 16.54
N ASN A 27 -32.21 33.02 16.83
CA ASN A 27 -32.44 34.33 17.43
C ASN A 27 -33.41 35.17 16.57
N GLY A 28 -34.45 35.71 17.19
CA GLY A 28 -35.44 36.56 16.52
C GLY A 28 -36.49 35.82 15.69
N LEU A 29 -36.44 34.48 15.61
CA LEU A 29 -37.48 33.66 14.96
C LEU A 29 -38.55 33.16 15.93
N PHE A 30 -38.26 33.13 17.23
CA PHE A 30 -39.14 32.61 18.29
C PHE A 30 -39.18 33.58 19.48
N PRO A 31 -40.21 33.50 20.35
CA PRO A 31 -40.28 34.29 21.59
C PRO A 31 -39.07 34.04 22.51
N GLU A 32 -38.55 35.08 23.15
CA GLU A 32 -37.33 35.02 23.98
C GLU A 32 -37.39 33.93 25.07
N GLU A 33 -38.56 33.75 25.67
CA GLU A 33 -38.82 32.74 26.71
C GLU A 33 -38.58 31.29 26.23
N SER A 34 -38.76 31.02 24.93
CA SER A 34 -38.61 29.68 24.33
C SER A 34 -37.30 29.49 23.56
N VAL A 35 -36.61 30.58 23.18
CA VAL A 35 -35.40 30.52 22.34
C VAL A 35 -34.26 29.79 23.05
N GLU A 36 -34.07 30.03 24.35
CA GLU A 36 -32.96 29.42 25.11
C GLU A 36 -33.17 27.92 25.34
N GLU A 37 -34.40 27.48 25.63
CA GLU A 37 -34.74 26.06 25.74
C GLU A 37 -34.56 25.36 24.37
N LEU A 38 -35.05 25.96 23.29
CA LEU A 38 -34.91 25.40 21.94
C LEU A 38 -33.45 25.27 21.51
N LYS A 39 -32.63 26.29 21.75
CA LYS A 39 -31.18 26.22 21.48
C LYS A 39 -30.52 25.12 22.30
N THR A 40 -30.93 24.94 23.55
CA THR A 40 -30.38 23.89 24.42
C THR A 40 -30.65 22.51 23.82
N GLU A 41 -31.90 22.22 23.45
CA GLU A 41 -32.27 20.95 22.81
C GLU A 41 -31.59 20.73 21.46
N MET A 42 -31.49 21.77 20.62
CA MET A 42 -30.77 21.69 19.34
C MET A 42 -29.26 21.40 19.55
N ASN A 43 -28.64 22.02 20.55
CA ASN A 43 -27.24 21.74 20.88
C ASN A 43 -27.06 20.31 21.41
N ILE A 44 -27.97 19.80 22.25
CA ILE A 44 -27.96 18.41 22.71
C ILE A 44 -28.05 17.44 21.52
N ALA A 45 -28.99 17.69 20.59
CA ALA A 45 -29.13 16.88 19.38
C ALA A 45 -27.86 16.90 18.52
N LYS A 46 -27.28 18.09 18.30
CA LYS A 46 -26.00 18.25 17.58
C LYS A 46 -24.86 17.50 18.26
N SER A 47 -24.73 17.58 19.59
CA SER A 47 -23.71 16.84 20.34
C SER A 47 -23.87 15.33 20.15
N ARG A 48 -25.08 14.80 20.30
CA ARG A 48 -25.36 13.36 20.08
C ARG A 48 -25.02 12.87 18.66
N LEU A 49 -25.25 13.71 17.64
CA LEU A 49 -24.83 13.38 16.27
C LEU A 49 -23.29 13.29 16.15
N GLY A 50 -22.57 14.19 16.82
CA GLY A 50 -21.11 14.14 16.90
C GLY A 50 -20.58 12.92 17.66
N GLU A 51 -21.22 12.55 18.78
CA GLU A 51 -20.89 11.33 19.55
C GLU A 51 -21.06 10.09 18.68
N ALA A 52 -22.19 10.02 17.94
CA ALA A 52 -22.45 8.93 17.01
C ALA A 52 -21.40 8.85 15.89
N ALA A 53 -20.97 10.00 15.34
CA ALA A 53 -19.90 10.05 14.35
C ALA A 53 -18.59 9.48 14.89
N ILE A 54 -18.21 9.85 16.13
CA ILE A 54 -17.00 9.32 16.79
C ILE A 54 -17.11 7.83 17.04
N SER A 55 -18.27 7.36 17.52
CA SER A 55 -18.52 5.94 17.74
C SER A 55 -18.35 5.13 16.44
N ILE A 56 -18.75 5.67 15.28
CA ILE A 56 -18.53 5.00 13.99
C ILE A 56 -17.03 4.88 13.66
N PHE A 57 -16.22 5.88 13.97
CA PHE A 57 -14.76 5.78 13.81
C PHE A 57 -14.15 4.75 14.78
N CYS A 58 -14.59 4.70 16.04
CA CYS A 58 -14.17 3.68 16.99
C CYS A 58 -14.54 2.25 16.51
N ASP A 59 -15.74 2.08 15.99
CA ASP A 59 -16.20 0.81 15.42
C ASP A 59 -15.37 0.41 14.20
N LEU A 60 -15.00 1.39 13.36
CA LEU A 60 -14.11 1.16 12.22
C LEU A 60 -12.74 0.65 12.67
N GLU A 61 -12.14 1.28 13.68
CA GLU A 61 -10.86 0.83 14.25
C GLU A 61 -10.96 -0.61 14.79
N ASN A 62 -12.02 -0.90 15.55
CA ASN A 62 -12.25 -2.21 16.13
C ASN A 62 -12.44 -3.28 15.04
N GLN A 63 -13.13 -2.95 13.95
CA GLN A 63 -13.29 -3.85 12.81
C GLN A 63 -11.94 -4.14 12.13
N ILE A 64 -11.08 -3.13 11.94
CA ILE A 64 -9.74 -3.34 11.37
C ILE A 64 -8.91 -4.27 12.28
N LYS A 65 -8.97 -4.06 13.61
CA LYS A 65 -8.26 -4.90 14.60
C LYS A 65 -8.76 -6.35 14.60
N GLN A 66 -10.06 -6.56 14.41
CA GLN A 66 -10.69 -7.88 14.40
C GLN A 66 -10.54 -8.62 13.06
N GLU A 67 -10.10 -7.95 12.00
CA GLU A 67 -9.87 -8.56 10.69
C GLU A 67 -8.71 -9.57 10.75
N THR A 68 -9.05 -10.84 10.97
CA THR A 68 -8.11 -11.97 11.15
C THR A 68 -7.99 -12.84 9.91
N ALA A 69 -8.04 -12.25 8.71
CA ALA A 69 -8.01 -13.01 7.45
C ALA A 69 -6.88 -14.07 7.46
N ARG A 70 -7.25 -15.34 7.37
CA ARG A 70 -6.33 -16.49 7.50
C ARG A 70 -5.68 -16.90 6.18
N THR A 71 -6.12 -16.29 5.08
CA THR A 71 -5.68 -16.64 3.73
C THR A 71 -5.03 -15.44 3.07
N ALA A 72 -3.87 -15.66 2.47
CA ALA A 72 -3.19 -14.66 1.68
C ALA A 72 -4.02 -14.28 0.43
N VAL A 73 -3.88 -13.05 -0.06
CA VAL A 73 -4.59 -12.59 -1.26
C VAL A 73 -3.95 -13.24 -2.49
N PRO A 74 -4.71 -13.95 -3.34
CA PRO A 74 -4.15 -14.54 -4.55
C PRO A 74 -3.42 -13.49 -5.40
N GLY A 75 -2.22 -13.84 -5.86
CA GLY A 75 -1.40 -12.97 -6.73
C GLY A 75 -0.87 -11.68 -6.08
N GLY A 76 -1.00 -11.50 -4.75
CA GLY A 76 -0.48 -10.32 -4.06
C GLY A 76 -1.24 -9.02 -4.37
N ALA A 77 -2.47 -9.09 -4.87
CA ALA A 77 -3.26 -7.92 -5.25
C ALA A 77 -3.64 -7.02 -4.05
N VAL A 78 -4.12 -5.80 -4.35
CA VAL A 78 -4.65 -4.87 -3.32
C VAL A 78 -5.79 -5.53 -2.54
N HIS A 79 -5.65 -5.54 -1.21
CA HIS A 79 -6.58 -6.16 -0.30
C HIS A 79 -7.93 -5.41 -0.26
N PRO A 80 -9.09 -6.10 -0.19
CA PRO A 80 -10.40 -5.45 -0.11
C PRO A 80 -10.54 -4.46 1.05
N LEU A 81 -10.01 -4.80 2.24
CA LEU A 81 -9.92 -3.87 3.40
C LEU A 81 -9.26 -2.54 3.01
N THR A 82 -8.12 -2.56 2.33
CA THR A 82 -7.43 -1.36 1.85
C THR A 82 -8.34 -0.50 0.99
N ARG A 83 -9.05 -1.11 0.02
CA ARG A 83 -9.99 -0.37 -0.83
C ARG A 83 -11.11 0.26 -0.03
N TYR A 84 -11.69 -0.50 0.89
CA TYR A 84 -12.78 -0.03 1.74
C TYR A 84 -12.35 1.15 2.62
N ILE A 85 -11.25 1.01 3.37
CA ILE A 85 -10.75 2.06 4.26
C ILE A 85 -10.37 3.31 3.47
N MET A 86 -9.66 3.18 2.35
CA MET A 86 -9.27 4.35 1.57
C MET A 86 -10.46 5.05 0.91
N ASN A 87 -11.47 4.31 0.46
CA ASN A 87 -12.70 4.93 -0.05
C ASN A 87 -13.46 5.66 1.06
N TYR A 88 -13.54 5.06 2.24
CA TYR A 88 -14.16 5.67 3.42
C TYR A 88 -13.45 6.97 3.82
N LEU A 89 -12.12 6.92 3.98
CA LEU A 89 -11.32 8.08 4.36
C LEU A 89 -11.31 9.17 3.29
N SER A 90 -11.36 8.80 2.01
CA SER A 90 -11.49 9.77 0.92
C SER A 90 -12.75 10.61 1.09
N VAL A 91 -13.91 9.99 1.35
CA VAL A 91 -15.17 10.74 1.56
C VAL A 91 -15.17 11.47 2.90
N ALA A 92 -14.57 10.89 3.95
CA ALA A 92 -14.40 11.60 5.22
C ALA A 92 -13.54 12.87 5.07
N GLY A 93 -12.62 12.91 4.10
CA GLY A 93 -11.87 14.11 3.75
C GLY A 93 -12.74 15.27 3.32
N ASP A 94 -13.84 15.01 2.60
CA ASP A 94 -14.78 16.05 2.17
C ASP A 94 -15.46 16.75 3.37
N TYR A 95 -15.58 16.05 4.50
CA TYR A 95 -16.12 16.57 5.77
C TYR A 95 -15.03 17.01 6.76
N LYS A 96 -13.81 17.27 6.28
CA LYS A 96 -12.64 17.56 7.14
C LYS A 96 -12.92 18.62 8.20
N GLU A 97 -13.49 19.77 7.84
CA GLU A 97 -13.72 20.88 8.78
C GLU A 97 -14.73 20.49 9.86
N THR A 98 -15.78 19.78 9.46
CA THR A 98 -16.82 19.28 10.38
C THR A 98 -16.28 18.20 11.30
N LEU A 99 -15.49 17.27 10.78
CA LEU A 99 -14.85 16.24 11.59
C LEU A 99 -13.82 16.84 12.55
N GLU A 100 -13.06 17.84 12.12
CA GLU A 100 -12.15 18.57 13.00
C GLU A 100 -12.89 19.18 14.19
N GLN A 101 -14.04 19.82 13.94
CA GLN A 101 -14.88 20.38 14.99
C GLN A 101 -15.47 19.29 15.89
N VAL A 102 -16.04 18.23 15.31
CA VAL A 102 -16.61 17.10 16.05
C VAL A 102 -15.58 16.49 17.00
N PHE A 103 -14.38 16.14 16.51
CA PHE A 103 -13.34 15.58 17.36
C PHE A 103 -12.83 16.58 18.41
N LYS A 104 -12.74 17.87 18.08
CA LYS A 104 -12.33 18.90 19.03
C LYS A 104 -13.34 19.07 20.17
N ASP A 105 -14.63 19.11 19.88
CA ASP A 105 -15.68 19.28 20.89
C ASP A 105 -15.75 18.08 21.84
N HIS A 106 -15.63 16.87 21.33
CA HIS A 106 -15.71 15.67 22.16
C HIS A 106 -14.44 15.39 22.96
N SER A 107 -13.27 15.82 22.48
CA SER A 107 -12.03 15.78 23.26
C SER A 107 -12.10 16.62 24.54
N LYS A 108 -13.00 17.61 24.60
CA LYS A 108 -13.25 18.44 25.78
C LYS A 108 -14.24 17.77 26.74
N ILE A 109 -15.19 17.01 26.22
CA ILE A 109 -16.18 16.25 27.01
C ILE A 109 -15.48 15.14 27.82
N GLU A 110 -14.59 14.36 27.20
CA GLU A 110 -13.80 13.34 27.93
C GLU A 110 -12.94 13.93 29.06
N ARG A 111 -12.48 15.18 28.93
CA ARG A 111 -11.70 15.87 29.97
C ARG A 111 -12.56 16.40 31.12
N ALA A 112 -13.85 16.65 30.91
CA ALA A 112 -14.74 17.13 31.95
C ALA A 112 -15.20 15.99 32.90
N ASP A 113 -15.27 14.75 32.40
CA ASP A 113 -15.72 13.58 33.17
C ASP A 113 -14.59 12.68 33.70
N SER A 114 -13.32 12.95 33.39
CA SER A 114 -12.19 12.10 33.79
C SER A 114 -11.50 12.58 35.08
N THR A 115 -11.86 11.99 36.22
CA THR A 115 -11.02 11.97 37.45
C THR A 115 -9.93 10.89 37.42
N SER A 116 -9.67 10.26 36.27
CA SER A 116 -8.81 9.08 36.17
C SER A 116 -7.85 9.12 34.97
N ARG A 117 -6.94 10.10 34.96
CA ARG A 117 -5.63 9.94 34.34
C ARG A 117 -4.54 10.43 35.30
N PRO A 118 -3.34 9.80 35.31
CA PRO A 118 -2.27 10.25 36.17
C PRO A 118 -1.86 11.65 35.75
N HIS A 119 -1.86 12.54 36.72
CA HIS A 119 -1.35 13.90 36.65
C HIS A 119 0.11 13.85 36.19
N ASN A 120 0.38 14.19 34.94
CA ASN A 120 1.70 14.64 34.53
C ASN A 120 1.63 16.16 34.44
N GLU A 121 1.75 16.80 35.61
CA GLU A 121 2.29 18.15 35.69
C GLU A 121 3.72 18.09 35.15
N ASN A 122 3.94 18.65 33.97
CA ASN A 122 5.26 19.14 33.59
C ASN A 122 5.10 20.33 32.64
N ASP A 123 5.19 21.51 33.25
CA ASP A 123 5.89 22.73 32.80
C ASP A 123 5.99 23.05 31.30
N GLY A 124 5.44 24.21 30.95
CA GLY A 124 6.21 25.24 30.23
C GLY A 124 6.66 24.94 28.79
N VAL A 125 5.94 24.12 28.03
CA VAL A 125 6.19 23.96 26.59
C VAL A 125 5.26 24.90 25.82
N PRO A 126 5.76 25.85 24.99
CA PRO A 126 4.91 26.70 24.17
C PRO A 126 4.08 25.80 23.26
N GLU A 127 2.78 26.11 23.10
CA GLU A 127 1.81 25.40 22.26
C GLU A 127 2.49 24.78 21.03
N LYS A 128 2.87 23.50 21.14
CA LYS A 128 3.17 22.70 19.96
C LYS A 128 1.85 22.67 19.21
N GLN A 129 1.78 23.41 18.09
CA GLN A 129 0.68 23.45 17.12
C GLN A 129 -0.36 22.38 17.42
N ALA A 130 -1.49 22.77 18.01
CA ALA A 130 -2.52 21.82 18.43
C ALA A 130 -2.76 20.84 17.28
N SER A 131 -2.34 19.59 17.45
CA SER A 131 -2.38 18.64 16.35
C SER A 131 -3.85 18.39 16.02
N SER A 132 -4.19 18.44 14.73
CA SER A 132 -5.57 18.26 14.28
C SER A 132 -6.13 16.95 14.85
N PRO A 133 -7.20 16.97 15.67
CA PRO A 133 -7.76 15.75 16.24
C PRO A 133 -8.27 14.79 15.15
N PHE A 134 -8.78 15.33 14.04
CA PHE A 134 -9.14 14.50 12.89
C PHE A 134 -7.91 13.86 12.25
N ALA A 135 -6.81 14.60 12.06
CA ALA A 135 -5.57 14.01 11.55
C ALA A 135 -5.02 12.91 12.47
N ALA A 136 -5.09 13.11 13.79
CA ALA A 136 -4.71 12.07 14.76
C ALA A 136 -5.59 10.82 14.62
N GLN A 137 -6.89 10.98 14.39
CA GLN A 137 -7.80 9.86 14.13
C GLN A 137 -7.46 9.13 12.82
N VAL A 138 -7.23 9.87 11.73
CA VAL A 138 -6.88 9.26 10.44
C VAL A 138 -5.55 8.51 10.53
N LEU A 139 -4.54 9.07 11.22
CA LEU A 139 -3.26 8.41 11.46
C LEU A 139 -3.44 7.09 12.21
N ARG A 140 -4.27 7.05 13.27
CA ARG A 140 -4.60 5.80 13.97
C ARG A 140 -5.21 4.75 13.03
N VAL A 141 -6.18 5.14 12.20
CA VAL A 141 -6.80 4.23 11.22
C VAL A 141 -5.76 3.70 10.22
N MET A 142 -4.84 4.56 9.76
CA MET A 142 -3.75 4.14 8.87
C MET A 142 -2.77 3.16 9.52
N ASP A 143 -2.35 3.43 10.76
CA ASP A 143 -1.44 2.54 11.50
C ASP A 143 -2.07 1.16 11.74
N LEU A 144 -3.38 1.11 12.01
CA LEU A 144 -4.14 -0.13 12.13
C LEU A 144 -4.24 -0.88 10.79
N LEU A 145 -4.49 -0.15 9.70
CA LEU A 145 -4.52 -0.74 8.36
C LEU A 145 -3.15 -1.31 7.99
N ASP A 146 -2.07 -0.57 8.22
CA ASP A 146 -0.70 -1.02 7.97
C ASP A 146 -0.37 -2.28 8.77
N SER A 147 -0.65 -2.29 10.07
CA SER A 147 -0.46 -3.46 10.94
C SER A 147 -1.25 -4.67 10.46
N SER A 148 -2.49 -4.46 10.01
CA SER A 148 -3.34 -5.52 9.45
C SER A 148 -2.78 -6.05 8.13
N LEU A 149 -2.25 -5.18 7.26
CA LEU A 149 -1.62 -5.58 6.01
C LEU A 149 -0.32 -6.34 6.23
N GLU A 150 0.52 -5.91 7.17
CA GLU A 150 1.73 -6.63 7.55
C GLU A 150 1.41 -8.04 8.09
N GLY A 151 0.38 -8.16 8.92
CA GLY A 151 -0.12 -9.45 9.39
C GLY A 151 -0.49 -10.39 8.24
N LYS A 152 -1.17 -9.86 7.21
CA LYS A 152 -1.54 -10.63 6.01
C LYS A 152 -0.36 -10.92 5.11
N ALA A 153 0.60 -10.00 5.01
CA ALA A 153 1.80 -10.19 4.22
C ALA A 153 2.65 -11.36 4.77
N ARG A 154 2.63 -11.59 6.09
CA ARG A 154 3.30 -12.74 6.73
C ARG A 154 2.69 -14.10 6.38
N LEU A 155 1.53 -14.15 5.73
CA LEU A 155 0.91 -15.40 5.27
C LEU A 155 1.53 -15.93 3.98
N TYR A 156 2.23 -15.08 3.21
CA TYR A 156 2.98 -15.55 2.04
C TYR A 156 4.26 -16.25 2.50
N LYS A 157 4.51 -17.45 1.95
CA LYS A 157 5.76 -18.19 2.19
C LYS A 157 6.96 -17.51 1.54
N ASP A 158 6.74 -16.88 0.39
CA ASP A 158 7.76 -16.18 -0.37
C ASP A 158 7.87 -14.72 0.10
N VAL A 159 9.08 -14.35 0.53
CA VAL A 159 9.41 -12.98 0.97
C VAL A 159 9.28 -11.98 -0.18
N ALA A 160 9.57 -12.39 -1.42
CA ALA A 160 9.37 -11.52 -2.58
C ALA A 160 7.88 -11.19 -2.75
N GLN A 161 7.00 -12.18 -2.57
CA GLN A 161 5.55 -11.99 -2.66
C GLN A 161 5.01 -11.12 -1.51
N ASN A 162 5.56 -11.24 -0.30
CA ASN A 162 5.26 -10.33 0.81
C ASN A 162 5.54 -8.86 0.45
N ASN A 163 6.76 -8.57 -0.02
CA ASN A 163 7.15 -7.22 -0.42
C ASN A 163 6.28 -6.71 -1.58
N PHE A 164 5.98 -7.57 -2.56
CA PHE A 164 5.10 -7.27 -3.68
C PHE A 164 3.68 -6.89 -3.22
N PHE A 165 3.10 -7.65 -2.30
CA PHE A 165 1.80 -7.34 -1.70
C PHE A 165 1.80 -6.00 -0.95
N MET A 166 2.83 -5.73 -0.15
CA MET A 166 2.96 -4.46 0.58
C MET A 166 3.09 -3.27 -0.38
N MET A 167 3.84 -3.44 -1.47
CA MET A 167 3.99 -2.41 -2.50
C MET A 167 2.68 -2.10 -3.21
N ASN A 168 1.91 -3.12 -3.62
CA ASN A 168 0.60 -2.95 -4.24
C ASN A 168 -0.38 -2.18 -3.34
N ASN A 169 -0.48 -2.57 -2.07
CA ASN A 169 -1.39 -1.91 -1.14
C ASN A 169 -0.92 -0.49 -0.80
N GLY A 170 0.37 -0.31 -0.53
CA GLY A 170 0.91 1.01 -0.20
C GLY A 170 0.83 1.99 -1.39
N ARG A 171 1.02 1.54 -2.63
CA ARG A 171 0.85 2.39 -3.83
C ARG A 171 -0.60 2.86 -3.96
N TYR A 172 -1.55 1.95 -3.77
CA TYR A 172 -2.97 2.28 -3.78
C TYR A 172 -3.35 3.30 -2.69
N ILE A 173 -2.87 3.10 -1.45
CA ILE A 173 -3.06 4.04 -0.34
C ILE A 173 -2.49 5.42 -0.71
N LEU A 174 -1.24 5.46 -1.17
CA LEU A 174 -0.56 6.70 -1.50
C LEU A 174 -1.26 7.47 -2.62
N GLN A 175 -1.73 6.78 -3.66
CA GLN A 175 -2.50 7.39 -4.75
C GLN A 175 -3.83 7.95 -4.25
N LYS A 176 -4.54 7.21 -3.39
CA LYS A 176 -5.81 7.68 -2.81
C LYS A 176 -5.62 8.92 -1.94
N ILE A 177 -4.56 8.97 -1.13
CA ILE A 177 -4.23 10.15 -0.32
C ILE A 177 -3.85 11.33 -1.21
N LYS A 178 -2.96 11.13 -2.20
CA LYS A 178 -2.55 12.22 -3.11
C LYS A 178 -3.67 12.69 -4.03
N GLY A 179 -4.66 11.85 -4.29
CA GLY A 179 -5.82 12.16 -5.13
C GLY A 179 -6.90 13.00 -4.45
N SER A 180 -6.88 13.12 -3.11
CA SER A 180 -7.75 14.03 -2.35
C SER A 180 -6.90 15.13 -1.71
N SER A 181 -7.23 16.39 -2.02
CA SER A 181 -6.52 17.55 -1.48
C SER A 181 -6.63 17.60 0.06
N GLU A 182 -7.82 17.32 0.56
CA GLU A 182 -8.20 17.30 1.96
C GLU A 182 -7.41 16.24 2.71
N MET A 183 -7.39 15.00 2.20
CA MET A 183 -6.63 13.91 2.79
C MET A 183 -5.13 14.11 2.68
N SER A 184 -4.63 14.64 1.57
CA SER A 184 -3.22 15.01 1.44
C SER A 184 -2.81 16.04 2.50
N GLN A 185 -3.65 17.04 2.76
CA GLN A 185 -3.41 18.04 3.81
C GLN A 185 -3.50 17.44 5.22
N VAL A 186 -4.46 16.54 5.47
CA VAL A 186 -4.63 15.86 6.77
C VAL A 186 -3.44 14.98 7.11
N MET A 187 -2.92 14.22 6.13
CA MET A 187 -1.77 13.34 6.35
C MET A 187 -0.44 14.10 6.39
N GLY A 188 -0.31 15.15 5.58
CA GLY A 188 0.87 16.00 5.49
C GLY A 188 2.04 15.37 4.72
N ASP A 189 2.92 16.24 4.23
CA ASP A 189 4.07 15.88 3.38
C ASP A 189 5.03 14.88 4.02
N THR A 190 5.26 14.99 5.34
CA THR A 190 6.17 14.10 6.06
C THR A 190 5.70 12.66 6.00
N TRP A 191 4.40 12.42 6.21
CA TRP A 191 3.82 11.08 6.11
C TRP A 191 3.89 10.57 4.66
N ILE A 192 3.54 11.40 3.68
CA ILE A 192 3.58 11.05 2.25
C ILE A 192 5.01 10.65 1.82
N ARG A 193 6.02 11.40 2.26
CA ARG A 193 7.45 11.11 1.99
C ARG A 193 7.88 9.81 2.67
N LYS A 194 7.50 9.59 3.93
CA LYS A 194 7.78 8.34 4.66
C LYS A 194 7.18 7.15 3.92
N LYS A 195 5.89 7.19 3.57
CA LYS A 195 5.19 6.12 2.84
C LYS A 195 5.82 5.85 1.47
N SER A 196 6.19 6.90 0.75
CA SER A 196 6.91 6.77 -0.53
C SER A 196 8.28 6.09 -0.35
N SER A 197 8.96 6.34 0.77
CA SER A 197 10.24 5.68 1.09
C SER A 197 10.08 4.20 1.41
N GLU A 198 9.07 3.85 2.19
CA GLU A 198 8.73 2.45 2.48
C GLU A 198 8.43 1.66 1.19
N LEU A 199 7.68 2.26 0.26
CA LEU A 199 7.41 1.66 -1.05
C LEU A 199 8.69 1.38 -1.84
N ARG A 200 9.64 2.31 -1.86
CA ARG A 200 10.95 2.08 -2.49
C ARG A 200 11.73 0.96 -1.81
N THR A 201 11.62 0.82 -0.49
CA THR A 201 12.24 -0.29 0.25
C THR A 201 11.62 -1.63 -0.13
N TYR A 202 10.28 -1.73 -0.20
CA TYR A 202 9.61 -2.95 -0.66
C TYR A 202 10.00 -3.31 -2.09
N HIS A 203 10.08 -2.32 -2.99
CA HIS A 203 10.55 -2.54 -4.35
C HIS A 203 11.97 -3.13 -4.39
N LYS A 204 12.93 -2.49 -3.69
CA LYS A 204 14.32 -2.97 -3.60
C LYS A 204 14.42 -4.37 -3.01
N ASN A 205 13.65 -4.64 -1.95
CA ASN A 205 13.63 -5.96 -1.33
C ASN A 205 13.08 -7.03 -2.28
N TYR A 206 11.94 -6.77 -2.93
CA TYR A 206 11.39 -7.67 -3.95
C TYR A 206 12.43 -7.99 -5.05
N GLN A 207 13.12 -6.96 -5.55
CA GLN A 207 14.17 -7.14 -6.56
C GLN A 207 15.32 -8.01 -6.04
N ARG A 208 15.79 -7.74 -4.83
CA ARG A 208 16.87 -8.51 -4.20
C ARG A 208 16.48 -9.97 -4.01
N GLU A 209 15.31 -10.24 -3.43
CA GLU A 209 14.88 -11.61 -3.11
C GLU A 209 14.61 -12.44 -4.37
N THR A 210 14.15 -11.81 -5.46
CA THR A 210 13.83 -12.51 -6.72
C THR A 210 15.04 -12.58 -7.66
N TRP A 211 15.60 -11.42 -8.02
CA TRP A 211 16.45 -11.28 -9.21
C TRP A 211 17.94 -11.38 -8.91
N ASN A 212 18.39 -11.23 -7.66
CA ASN A 212 19.83 -11.39 -7.35
C ASN A 212 20.32 -12.81 -7.63
N ARG A 213 19.49 -13.84 -7.44
CA ARG A 213 19.84 -15.23 -7.76
C ARG A 213 20.01 -15.43 -9.27
N VAL A 214 19.18 -14.77 -10.07
CA VAL A 214 19.31 -14.75 -11.54
C VAL A 214 20.60 -14.05 -11.95
N LEU A 215 20.85 -12.85 -11.40
CA LEU A 215 22.07 -12.08 -11.68
C LEU A 215 23.34 -12.80 -11.23
N ALA A 216 23.30 -13.55 -10.13
CA ALA A 216 24.42 -14.36 -9.67
C ALA A 216 24.78 -15.49 -10.66
N CYS A 217 23.82 -15.99 -11.44
CA CYS A 217 24.11 -16.93 -12.52
C CYS A 217 24.89 -16.28 -13.67
N LEU A 218 24.76 -14.96 -13.83
CA LEU A 218 25.37 -14.16 -14.89
C LEU A 218 26.69 -13.49 -14.46
N ASN A 219 27.16 -13.73 -13.24
CA ASN A 219 28.46 -13.22 -12.79
C ASN A 219 29.60 -13.99 -13.47
N PRO A 220 30.53 -13.33 -14.19
CA PRO A 220 31.69 -13.98 -14.80
C PRO A 220 32.76 -14.46 -13.83
N GLU A 221 32.73 -14.01 -12.57
CA GLU A 221 33.69 -14.43 -11.55
C GLU A 221 33.66 -15.94 -11.29
N GLY A 222 34.84 -16.53 -11.16
CA GLY A 222 35.00 -17.98 -10.96
C GLY A 222 34.79 -18.84 -12.20
N LEU A 223 34.47 -18.26 -13.37
CA LEU A 223 34.38 -19.00 -14.64
C LEU A 223 35.73 -19.21 -15.32
N ASN A 224 36.72 -18.40 -14.99
CA ASN A 224 38.07 -18.50 -15.54
C ASN A 224 39.05 -18.96 -14.48
N VAL A 225 39.80 -20.02 -14.78
CA VAL A 225 40.94 -20.49 -13.99
C VAL A 225 42.13 -20.56 -14.93
N ASN A 226 43.22 -19.86 -14.59
CA ASN A 226 44.43 -19.76 -15.42
C ASN A 226 44.16 -19.33 -16.87
N GLY A 227 43.26 -18.35 -17.06
CA GLY A 227 42.89 -17.83 -18.38
C GLY A 227 42.01 -18.74 -19.23
N LYS A 228 41.62 -19.91 -18.71
CA LYS A 228 40.75 -20.87 -19.42
C LYS A 228 39.36 -20.92 -18.79
N VAL A 229 38.35 -20.91 -19.64
CA VAL A 229 36.96 -20.99 -19.22
C VAL A 229 36.64 -22.41 -18.77
N GLN A 230 36.09 -22.54 -17.57
CA GLN A 230 35.64 -23.79 -16.99
C GLN A 230 34.28 -24.18 -17.60
N LYS A 231 34.32 -24.87 -18.74
CA LYS A 231 33.11 -25.29 -19.49
C LYS A 231 32.03 -25.98 -18.63
N PRO A 232 32.35 -26.87 -17.66
CA PRO A 232 31.32 -27.48 -16.82
C PRO A 232 30.59 -26.46 -15.93
N VAL A 233 31.33 -25.52 -15.34
CA VAL A 233 30.76 -24.46 -14.48
C VAL A 233 29.91 -23.51 -15.32
N LEU A 234 30.38 -23.13 -16.50
CA LEU A 234 29.63 -22.29 -17.44
C LEU A 234 28.29 -22.94 -17.84
N LYS A 235 28.31 -24.23 -18.17
CA LYS A 235 27.10 -25.02 -18.50
C LYS A 235 26.10 -25.01 -17.34
N GLU A 236 26.59 -25.09 -16.11
CA GLU A 236 25.73 -25.09 -14.93
C GLU A 236 25.12 -23.71 -14.65
N ARG A 237 25.88 -22.62 -14.86
CA ARG A 237 25.36 -21.25 -14.79
C ARG A 237 24.20 -21.01 -15.75
N PHE A 238 24.34 -21.42 -17.02
CA PHE A 238 23.26 -21.30 -18.00
C PHE A 238 22.02 -22.13 -17.64
N LYS A 239 22.20 -23.37 -17.16
CA LYS A 239 21.08 -24.20 -16.69
C LYS A 239 20.36 -23.56 -15.50
N SER A 240 21.13 -23.08 -14.53
CA SER A 240 20.61 -22.44 -13.32
C SER A 240 19.83 -21.18 -13.66
N PHE A 241 20.39 -20.34 -14.55
CA PHE A 241 19.70 -19.18 -15.09
C PHE A 241 18.36 -19.57 -15.75
N ASN A 242 18.39 -20.53 -16.68
CA ASN A 242 17.18 -20.94 -17.40
C ASN A 242 16.09 -21.44 -16.44
N SER A 243 16.47 -22.29 -15.48
CA SER A 243 15.53 -22.83 -14.50
C SER A 243 14.94 -21.75 -13.59
N LEU A 244 15.77 -20.82 -13.09
CA LEU A 244 15.31 -19.75 -12.21
C LEU A 244 14.42 -18.76 -12.98
N PHE A 245 14.80 -18.40 -14.21
CA PHE A 245 14.03 -17.49 -15.03
C PHE A 245 12.67 -18.09 -15.41
N ASP A 246 12.62 -19.36 -15.80
CA ASP A 246 11.36 -20.09 -16.04
C ASP A 246 10.47 -20.13 -14.80
N GLU A 247 11.05 -20.41 -13.63
CA GLU A 247 10.32 -20.47 -12.36
C GLU A 247 9.73 -19.11 -11.98
N ILE A 248 10.52 -18.04 -12.10
CA ILE A 248 10.09 -16.66 -11.86
C ILE A 248 8.96 -16.31 -12.81
N HIS A 249 9.16 -16.51 -14.12
CA HIS A 249 8.15 -16.18 -15.12
C HIS A 249 6.85 -16.95 -14.87
N ARG A 250 6.91 -18.26 -14.66
CA ARG A 250 5.74 -19.11 -14.37
C ARG A 250 4.98 -18.62 -13.14
N THR A 251 5.71 -18.24 -12.08
CA THR A 251 5.11 -17.87 -10.80
C THR A 251 4.57 -16.44 -10.82
N GLN A 252 5.39 -15.49 -11.26
CA GLN A 252 5.11 -14.05 -11.16
C GLN A 252 4.23 -13.51 -12.29
N SER A 253 4.05 -14.24 -13.39
CA SER A 253 2.99 -13.92 -14.38
C SER A 253 1.59 -13.99 -13.78
N SER A 254 1.40 -14.86 -12.77
CA SER A 254 0.13 -14.97 -12.03
C SER A 254 -0.06 -13.89 -10.96
N TRP A 255 0.99 -13.13 -10.64
CA TRP A 255 0.87 -12.01 -9.71
C TRP A 255 0.17 -10.84 -10.41
N VAL A 256 -0.44 -9.94 -9.64
CA VAL A 256 -1.28 -8.88 -10.20
C VAL A 256 -0.84 -7.53 -9.67
N VAL A 257 -0.46 -6.61 -10.57
CA VAL A 257 -0.40 -5.18 -10.28
C VAL A 257 -1.53 -4.50 -11.05
N LYS A 258 -2.44 -3.82 -10.35
CA LYS A 258 -3.52 -3.06 -11.01
C LYS A 258 -3.11 -1.66 -11.44
N ASP A 259 -2.10 -1.09 -10.78
CA ASP A 259 -1.58 0.23 -11.13
C ASP A 259 -0.59 0.09 -12.29
N GLU A 260 -1.01 0.51 -13.48
CA GLU A 260 -0.21 0.37 -14.72
C GLU A 260 1.15 1.06 -14.59
N GLN A 261 1.20 2.20 -13.89
CA GLN A 261 2.46 2.92 -13.65
C GLN A 261 3.41 2.10 -12.78
N LEU A 262 2.97 1.57 -11.63
CA LEU A 262 3.78 0.67 -10.81
C LEU A 262 4.20 -0.59 -11.57
N GLN A 263 3.29 -1.17 -12.37
CA GLN A 263 3.60 -2.34 -13.19
C GLN A 263 4.73 -2.04 -14.18
N SER A 264 4.64 -0.92 -14.89
CA SER A 264 5.67 -0.45 -15.81
C SER A 264 6.98 -0.14 -15.07
N GLU A 265 6.94 0.55 -13.92
CA GLU A 265 8.12 0.86 -13.11
C GLU A 265 8.86 -0.42 -12.70
N LEU A 266 8.13 -1.46 -12.29
CA LEU A 266 8.70 -2.76 -11.93
C LEU A 266 9.38 -3.45 -13.11
N ARG A 267 8.66 -3.57 -14.23
CA ARG A 267 9.17 -4.22 -15.45
C ARG A 267 10.42 -3.51 -15.97
N VAL A 268 10.37 -2.19 -16.12
CA VAL A 268 11.52 -1.37 -16.55
C VAL A 268 12.70 -1.53 -15.61
N SER A 269 12.46 -1.52 -14.29
CA SER A 269 13.56 -1.64 -13.33
C SER A 269 14.20 -3.03 -13.34
N ILE A 270 13.43 -4.10 -13.59
CA ILE A 270 13.96 -5.46 -13.77
C ILE A 270 14.71 -5.58 -15.10
N SER A 271 14.10 -5.18 -16.21
CA SER A 271 14.72 -5.23 -17.54
C SER A 271 16.04 -4.46 -17.57
N GLY A 272 16.07 -3.28 -16.96
CA GLY A 272 17.25 -2.42 -16.89
C GLY A 272 18.47 -3.05 -16.20
N VAL A 273 18.28 -4.10 -15.38
CA VAL A 273 19.39 -4.82 -14.74
C VAL A 273 19.64 -6.20 -15.35
N VAL A 274 18.58 -6.95 -15.69
CA VAL A 274 18.71 -8.33 -16.16
C VAL A 274 19.15 -8.39 -17.62
N VAL A 275 18.55 -7.59 -18.50
CA VAL A 275 18.82 -7.65 -19.95
C VAL A 275 20.28 -7.28 -20.27
N PRO A 276 20.86 -6.19 -19.72
CA PRO A 276 22.27 -5.87 -19.96
C PRO A 276 23.22 -6.95 -19.42
N ALA A 277 22.95 -7.47 -18.22
CA ALA A 277 23.75 -8.53 -17.61
C ALA A 277 23.72 -9.81 -18.46
N TYR A 278 22.54 -10.21 -18.94
CA TYR A 278 22.37 -11.38 -19.79
C TYR A 278 23.10 -11.18 -21.12
N ARG A 279 22.85 -10.06 -21.81
CA ARG A 279 23.48 -9.74 -23.11
C ARG A 279 25.01 -9.76 -23.02
N ALA A 280 25.58 -9.16 -21.96
CA ALA A 280 27.02 -9.20 -21.73
C ALA A 280 27.54 -10.63 -21.50
N PHE A 281 26.80 -11.43 -20.71
CA PHE A 281 27.17 -12.81 -20.43
C PHE A 281 27.14 -13.69 -21.70
N ILE A 282 26.10 -13.57 -22.52
CA ILE A 282 26.03 -14.33 -23.79
C ILE A 282 27.14 -13.89 -24.74
N GLY A 283 27.35 -12.57 -24.90
CA GLY A 283 28.34 -12.03 -25.83
C GLY A 283 29.75 -12.51 -25.50
N ARG A 284 30.04 -12.71 -24.20
CA ARG A 284 31.32 -13.21 -23.73
C ARG A 284 31.50 -14.72 -23.86
N PHE A 285 30.46 -15.51 -23.64
CA PHE A 285 30.60 -16.96 -23.44
C PHE A 285 29.88 -17.83 -24.48
N ALA A 286 29.04 -17.27 -25.36
CA ALA A 286 28.27 -18.06 -26.33
C ALA A 286 29.16 -18.85 -27.29
N GLN A 287 30.26 -18.25 -27.75
CA GLN A 287 31.21 -18.86 -28.70
C GLN A 287 32.00 -20.06 -28.14
N ILE A 288 31.86 -20.36 -26.85
CA ILE A 288 32.53 -21.48 -26.18
C ILE A 288 31.79 -22.80 -26.44
N PHE A 289 30.51 -22.71 -26.77
CA PHE A 289 29.69 -23.85 -27.15
C PHE A 289 29.88 -24.17 -28.62
N ASP A 290 29.95 -25.46 -28.91
CA ASP A 290 29.94 -25.92 -30.30
C ASP A 290 28.57 -25.57 -30.93
N PRO A 291 28.56 -25.03 -32.16
CA PRO A 291 27.32 -24.75 -32.88
C PRO A 291 26.40 -25.98 -32.96
N GLY A 292 25.08 -25.75 -32.88
CA GLY A 292 24.07 -26.81 -32.88
C GLY A 292 23.64 -27.23 -31.47
N ARG A 293 23.70 -28.54 -31.17
CA ARG A 293 23.00 -29.14 -30.02
C ARG A 293 23.40 -28.60 -28.65
N GLN A 294 24.66 -28.16 -28.46
CA GLN A 294 25.09 -27.59 -27.18
C GLN A 294 24.53 -26.18 -27.00
N THR A 295 24.66 -25.33 -28.03
CA THR A 295 24.15 -23.96 -28.02
C THR A 295 22.64 -23.94 -27.74
N GLU A 296 21.85 -24.75 -28.44
CA GLU A 296 20.39 -24.86 -28.23
C GLU A 296 19.98 -25.40 -26.85
N LYS A 297 20.87 -26.14 -26.19
CA LYS A 297 20.60 -26.73 -24.87
C LYS A 297 20.84 -25.74 -23.73
N TYR A 298 21.87 -24.89 -23.86
CA TYR A 298 22.30 -24.00 -22.78
C TYR A 298 21.85 -22.56 -22.98
N ILE A 299 21.86 -22.05 -24.21
CA ILE A 299 21.37 -20.71 -24.54
C ILE A 299 19.91 -20.85 -24.98
N LYS A 300 19.00 -20.83 -24.01
CA LYS A 300 17.57 -21.03 -24.23
C LYS A 300 16.87 -19.77 -24.76
N TYR A 301 17.39 -18.58 -24.44
CA TYR A 301 16.77 -17.29 -24.74
C TYR A 301 17.76 -16.40 -25.48
N GLN A 302 17.24 -15.59 -26.40
CA GLN A 302 17.92 -14.38 -26.85
C GLN A 302 17.67 -13.24 -25.85
N PRO A 303 18.52 -12.19 -25.82
CA PRO A 303 18.29 -11.04 -24.95
C PRO A 303 16.90 -10.40 -25.12
N GLU A 304 16.38 -10.40 -26.34
CA GLU A 304 15.07 -9.84 -26.69
C GLU A 304 13.93 -10.72 -26.16
N ASP A 305 14.13 -12.04 -26.06
CA ASP A 305 13.17 -12.94 -25.41
C ASP A 305 13.07 -12.63 -23.92
N ILE A 306 14.21 -12.37 -23.24
CA ILE A 306 14.23 -12.02 -21.81
C ILE A 306 13.42 -10.76 -21.54
N GLU A 307 13.58 -9.74 -22.37
CA GLU A 307 12.80 -8.50 -22.28
C GLU A 307 11.31 -8.76 -22.45
N THR A 308 10.93 -9.52 -23.48
CA THR A 308 9.53 -9.91 -23.74
C THR A 308 8.89 -10.64 -22.55
N TYR A 309 9.60 -11.61 -21.95
CA TYR A 309 9.07 -12.33 -20.79
C TYR A 309 8.98 -11.48 -19.53
N ILE A 310 9.87 -10.49 -19.35
CA ILE A 310 9.73 -9.53 -18.25
C ILE A 310 8.50 -8.65 -18.46
N ASP A 311 8.21 -8.26 -19.69
CA ASP A 311 7.02 -7.47 -20.05
C ASP A 311 5.71 -8.23 -19.86
N GLU A 312 5.73 -9.56 -19.78
CA GLU A 312 4.55 -10.39 -19.48
C GLU A 312 4.29 -10.53 -17.96
N LEU A 313 5.25 -10.17 -17.10
CA LEU A 313 5.13 -10.35 -15.65
C LEU A 313 4.04 -9.47 -15.05
N PHE A 314 3.36 -9.99 -14.02
CA PHE A 314 2.35 -9.27 -13.23
C PHE A 314 1.02 -8.96 -13.93
N ASP A 315 0.74 -9.60 -15.07
CA ASP A 315 -0.51 -9.49 -15.81
C ASP A 315 -1.69 -10.21 -15.14
N GLY A 316 -1.42 -11.08 -14.16
CA GLY A 316 -2.43 -11.93 -13.53
C GLY A 316 -2.90 -13.09 -14.41
N LYS A 317 -2.23 -13.35 -15.53
CA LYS A 317 -2.56 -14.44 -16.45
C LYS A 317 -1.74 -15.67 -16.04
N PRO A 318 -2.36 -16.85 -15.85
CA PRO A 318 -1.60 -18.08 -15.66
C PRO A 318 -0.74 -18.35 -16.91
N HIS A 319 0.46 -18.86 -16.67
CA HIS A 319 1.48 -19.12 -17.68
C HIS A 319 0.91 -19.82 -18.93
N GLN A 320 1.02 -19.16 -20.09
CA GLN A 320 0.94 -19.84 -21.39
C GLN A 320 2.33 -20.44 -21.65
N SER A 321 2.39 -21.72 -21.99
CA SER A 321 3.67 -22.42 -22.20
C SER A 321 4.60 -21.65 -23.12
N ILE A 322 5.85 -21.43 -22.70
CA ILE A 322 6.92 -20.83 -23.51
C ILE A 322 7.09 -21.66 -24.79
N ALA A 323 6.41 -21.25 -25.86
CA ALA A 323 6.64 -21.80 -27.18
C ALA A 323 7.97 -21.22 -27.68
N ARG A 324 8.97 -22.09 -27.89
CA ARG A 324 10.20 -21.72 -28.59
C ARG A 324 9.82 -21.10 -29.93
N ARG A 325 9.96 -19.77 -30.07
CA ARG A 325 10.01 -19.16 -31.39
C ARG A 325 11.33 -19.57 -32.01
N ARG A 326 11.29 -20.59 -32.84
CA ARG A 326 12.36 -20.89 -33.80
C ARG A 326 12.38 -19.71 -34.77
N THR A 327 13.45 -18.92 -34.73
CA THR A 327 13.89 -18.16 -35.90
C THR A 327 14.65 -19.07 -36.83
#